data_AF-A0A1G5Y5E5-F1
#
_entry.id   AF-A0A1G5Y5E5-F1
#
_cell.length_a   1.000
_cell.length_b   1.000
_cell.length_c   1.000
_cell.angle_alpha   90.00
_cell.angle_beta   90.00
_cell.angle_gamma   90.00
#
_symmetry.space_group_name_H-M   'P 1'
#
loop_
_entity.id
_entity.type
_entity.pdbx_description
1 polymer ?
#
loop_
_entity_poly.entity_id
_entity_poly.type
_entity_poly.pdbx_seq_one_letter_code
_entity_poly.pdbx_strand_id
1 'polypeptide(L)' 'QLMSYIKKQMDENGLFSDYTMQSLLDELDVIEYYQQPGKAHHLSEITNKQRKLYELMEVPVPT' A
#
# COMPACT_ATOMS: atom_id res chain seq x y z
N GLN A 1 10.88 6.22 -12.30
CA GLN A 1 10.31 4.91 -12.67
C GLN A 1 9.16 4.54 -11.73
N LEU A 2 9.39 4.32 -10.42
CA LEU A 2 8.31 4.02 -9.46
C LEU A 2 7.33 5.17 -9.21
N MET A 3 7.81 6.39 -8.89
CA MET A 3 6.91 7.53 -8.64
C MET A 3 6.04 7.90 -9.84
N SER A 4 6.59 7.77 -11.05
CA SER A 4 5.85 7.97 -12.30
C SER A 4 4.78 6.89 -12.50
N TYR A 5 5.07 5.65 -12.13
CA TYR A 5 4.12 4.54 -12.17
C TYR A 5 2.95 4.78 -11.20
N ILE A 6 3.24 5.10 -9.95
CA ILE A 6 2.20 5.40 -8.95
C ILE A 6 1.36 6.58 -9.42
N LYS A 7 1.97 7.64 -9.95
CA LYS A 7 1.24 8.81 -10.48
C LYS A 7 0.32 8.42 -11.64
N LYS A 8 0.78 7.55 -12.53
CA LYS A 8 -0.03 7.02 -13.65
C LYS A 8 -1.21 6.22 -13.13
N GLN A 9 -0.99 5.28 -12.21
CA GLN A 9 -2.05 4.47 -11.61
C GLN A 9 -3.07 5.32 -10.84
N MET A 10 -2.62 6.36 -10.13
CA MET A 10 -3.51 7.31 -9.46
C MET A 10 -4.38 8.09 -10.45
N ASP A 11 -3.85 8.47 -11.61
CA ASP A 11 -4.59 9.18 -12.64
C ASP A 11 -5.62 8.26 -13.32
N GLU A 12 -5.19 7.05 -13.70
CA GLU A 12 -6.01 6.05 -14.38
C GLU A 12 -7.17 5.54 -13.51
N ASN A 13 -6.97 5.44 -12.20
CA ASN A 13 -7.97 4.99 -11.24
C ASN A 13 -8.70 6.14 -10.52
N GLY A 14 -8.47 7.40 -10.90
CA GLY A 14 -9.14 8.57 -10.33
C GLY A 14 -8.83 8.83 -8.86
N LEU A 15 -7.71 8.32 -8.34
CA LEU A 15 -7.36 8.39 -6.91
C LEU A 15 -7.01 9.81 -6.43
N PHE A 16 -6.73 10.74 -7.34
CA PHE A 16 -6.46 12.13 -6.98
C PHE A 16 -7.68 12.88 -6.41
N SER A 17 -8.90 12.34 -6.52
CA SER A 17 -10.07 12.90 -5.83
C SER A 17 -10.01 12.70 -4.32
N ASP A 18 -9.37 11.62 -3.88
CA ASP A 18 -9.42 11.13 -2.50
C ASP A 18 -8.05 11.20 -1.81
N TYR A 19 -6.96 11.18 -2.59
CA TYR A 19 -5.59 11.12 -2.10
C TYR A 19 -4.68 12.12 -2.80
N THR A 20 -3.80 12.73 -2.01
CA THR A 20 -2.51 13.21 -2.53
C THR A 20 -1.55 12.04 -2.70
N MET A 21 -0.51 12.21 -3.52
CA MET A 21 0.57 11.22 -3.63
C MET A 21 1.16 10.86 -2.26
N GLN A 22 1.40 11.87 -1.42
CA GLN A 22 1.96 11.65 -0.08
C GLN A 22 1.00 10.83 0.79
N SER A 23 -0.27 11.23 0.90
CA SER A 23 -1.25 10.52 1.74
C SER A 23 -1.53 9.09 1.28
N LEU A 24 -1.37 8.78 -0.01
CA LEU A 24 -1.47 7.41 -0.52
C LEU A 24 -0.28 6.57 -0.07
N LEU A 25 0.93 7.13 -0.15
CA LEU A 25 2.14 6.45 0.33
C LEU A 25 2.07 6.23 1.84
N ASP A 26 1.63 7.23 2.59
CA ASP A 26 1.46 7.13 4.05
C ASP A 26 0.49 6.01 4.43
N GLU A 27 -0.61 5.82 3.68
CA GLU A 27 -1.57 4.72 3.91
C GLU A 27 -0.95 3.33 3.66
N LEU A 28 -0.04 3.22 2.68
CA LEU A 28 0.64 1.97 2.34
C LEU A 28 1.84 1.67 3.26
N ASP A 29 2.47 2.68 3.85
CA ASP A 29 3.67 2.56 4.70
C ASP A 29 3.38 2.14 6.16
N VAL A 30 2.11 1.94 6.53
CA VAL A 30 1.70 1.52 7.89
C VAL A 30 1.84 0.00 8.12
N ILE A 31 2.22 -0.78 7.11
CA ILE A 31 2.32 -2.24 7.27
C ILE A 31 3.56 -2.58 8.09
N GLU A 32 3.38 -2.70 9.40
CA GLU A 32 4.44 -3.08 10.33
C GLU A 32 4.75 -4.60 10.23
N TYR A 33 6.02 -4.92 10.02
CA TYR A 33 6.55 -6.28 10.07
C TYR A 33 7.16 -6.55 11.45
N TYR A 34 6.47 -7.33 12.28
CA TYR A 34 6.92 -7.60 13.64
C TYR A 34 7.74 -8.89 13.70
N GLN A 35 8.93 -8.78 14.30
CA GLN A 35 9.77 -9.92 14.64
C GLN A 35 9.92 -10.02 16.16
N GLN A 36 9.28 -11.04 16.76
CA GLN A 36 9.56 -11.42 18.14
C GLN A 36 10.60 -12.55 18.15
N PRO A 37 11.72 -12.42 18.88
CA PRO A 37 12.71 -13.48 18.99
C PRO A 37 12.08 -14.80 19.44
N GLY A 38 12.29 -15.87 18.66
CA GLY A 38 11.76 -17.20 18.96
C GLY A 38 10.32 -17.48 18.49
N LYS A 39 9.67 -16.55 17.78
CA LYS A 39 8.36 -16.77 17.13
C LYS A 39 8.46 -16.63 15.61
N ALA A 40 7.48 -17.21 14.91
CA ALA A 40 7.31 -17.00 13.48
C ALA A 40 7.10 -15.51 13.18
N HIS A 41 7.51 -15.10 11.98
CA HIS A 41 7.28 -13.75 11.50
C HIS A 41 5.79 -13.47 11.36
N HIS A 42 5.35 -12.27 11.75
CA HIS A 42 3.96 -11.85 11.60
C HIS A 42 3.91 -10.46 10.97
N LEU A 43 3.29 -10.40 9.79
CA LEU A 43 2.84 -9.15 9.21
C LEU A 43 1.65 -8.64 10.03
N SER A 44 1.63 -7.35 10.34
CA SER A 44 0.46 -6.71 10.95
C SER A 44 -0.76 -6.85 10.04
N GLU A 45 -1.95 -6.58 10.58
CA GLU A 45 -3.20 -6.62 9.82
C GLU A 45 -3.12 -5.65 8.63
N ILE A 46 -3.28 -6.18 7.42
CA ILE A 46 -3.55 -5.36 6.23
C ILE A 46 -5.04 -5.04 6.20
N THR A 47 -5.38 -3.75 6.21
CA THR A 47 -6.76 -3.29 6.15
C THR A 47 -7.37 -3.50 4.75
N ASN A 48 -8.70 -3.53 4.66
CA ASN A 48 -9.37 -3.62 3.34
C ASN A 48 -9.08 -2.42 2.44
N LYS A 49 -8.86 -1.24 3.03
CA LYS A 49 -8.47 -0.03 2.31
C LYS A 49 -7.10 -0.21 1.64
N GLN A 50 -6.13 -0.74 2.39
CA GLN A 50 -4.80 -1.06 1.87
C GLN A 50 -4.85 -2.14 0.78
N ARG A 51 -5.60 -3.23 0.99
CA ARG A 51 -5.78 -4.27 -0.05
C ARG A 51 -6.30 -3.69 -1.36
N LYS A 52 -7.31 -2.83 -1.28
CA LYS A 52 -7.88 -2.16 -2.45
C LYS A 52 -6.86 -1.24 -3.13
N LEU A 53 -6.04 -0.52 -2.38
CA LEU A 53 -4.97 0.30 -2.96
C LEU A 53 -3.91 -0.55 -3.67
N TYR A 54 -3.51 -1.70 -3.11
CA TYR A 54 -2.61 -2.63 -3.79
C TYR A 54 -3.20 -3.16 -5.11
N GLU A 55 -4.47 -3.54 -5.11
CA GLU A 55 -5.19 -3.97 -6.32
C GLU A 55 -5.20 -2.87 -7.39
N LEU A 56 -5.55 -1.63 -7.03
CA LEU A 56 -5.55 -0.48 -7.96
C LEU A 56 -4.17 -0.09 -8.45
N MET A 57 -3.12 -0.45 -7.70
CA MET A 57 -1.72 -0.28 -8.12
C MET A 57 -1.21 -1.46 -8.96
N GLU A 58 -2.02 -2.50 -9.18
CA GLU A 58 -1.64 -3.75 -9.84
C GLU A 58 -0.42 -4.41 -9.20
N VAL A 59 -0.29 -4.27 -7.87
CA VAL A 59 0.81 -4.84 -7.07
C VAL A 59 0.23 -5.89 -6.12
N PRO A 60 0.85 -7.08 -6.00
CA PRO A 60 0.39 -8.09 -5.05
C PRO A 60 0.45 -7.58 -3.61
N VAL A 61 -0.58 -7.89 -2.84
CA VAL A 61 -0.61 -7.63 -1.40
C VAL A 61 0.53 -8.43 -0.71
N PRO A 62 1.33 -7.83 0.18
CA PRO A 62 2.38 -8.54 0.91
C PRO A 62 1.82 -9.71 1.74
N THR A 63 2.58 -10.80 1.84
CA THR A 63 2.23 -12.03 2.59
C THR A 63 3.26 -12.35 3.65
#